data_AF-A0A521GWD8-F1
#
_entry.id   AF-A0A521GWD8-F1
#
_cell.length_a   1.000
_cell.length_b   1.000
_cell.length_c   1.000
_cell.angle_alpha   90.00
_cell.angle_beta   90.00
_cell.angle_gamma   90.00
#
_symmetry.space_group_name_H-M   'P 1'
#
loop_
_entity.id
_entity.type
_entity.pdbx_description
1 polymer ?
#
loop_
_entity_poly.entity_id
_entity_poly.type
_entity_poly.pdbx_seq_one_letter_code
_entity_poly.pdbx_strand_id
1 'polypeptide(L)'
;MLKTGLALALLALGGACTTAPSNVLGVNYHFASTSSEVKTLGATADTDITALEATYEFLPILQNANIAVSYLRREDEQTNLPGNPTVESDIVRAQLRFYFQLLERVIWYVGPGIGYAFAVDPSPQIPGVEYDGSLYYDAEIGVKWYLLDRLGLSGLLNYSFIDVKGDGATPDSDLEGITFGAGVFIDF
;
A
#
# COMPACT_ATOMS: atom_id res chain seq x y z
N MET A 1 -6.20 -28.45 5.51
CA MET A 1 -7.35 -28.11 4.64
C MET A 1 -8.33 -27.12 5.32
N LEU A 2 -7.83 -26.12 6.07
CA LEU A 2 -8.67 -25.05 6.65
C LEU A 2 -8.59 -23.72 5.86
N LYS A 3 -7.70 -23.63 4.86
CA LYS A 3 -7.33 -22.36 4.20
C LYS A 3 -8.31 -21.90 3.12
N THR A 4 -9.13 -22.79 2.57
CA THR A 4 -10.12 -22.47 1.52
C THR A 4 -11.49 -22.04 2.05
N GLY A 5 -11.81 -22.31 3.32
CA GLY A 5 -13.13 -22.02 3.89
C GLY A 5 -13.35 -20.53 4.23
N LEU A 6 -12.31 -19.83 4.68
CA LEU A 6 -12.41 -18.43 5.09
C LEU A 6 -12.57 -17.49 3.87
N ALA A 7 -11.87 -17.79 2.77
CA ALA A 7 -11.97 -17.03 1.53
C ALA A 7 -13.37 -17.15 0.88
N LEU A 8 -14.01 -18.33 0.98
CA LEU A 8 -15.36 -18.55 0.46
C LEU A 8 -16.43 -17.89 1.35
N ALA A 9 -16.21 -17.81 2.67
CA ALA A 9 -17.12 -17.16 3.60
C ALA A 9 -17.16 -15.63 3.43
N LEU A 10 -16.04 -15.01 3.05
CA LEU A 10 -15.98 -13.57 2.75
C LEU A 10 -16.68 -13.22 1.42
N LEU A 11 -16.69 -14.14 0.45
CA LEU A 11 -17.37 -13.98 -0.83
C LEU A 11 -18.89 -14.23 -0.75
N ALA A 12 -19.37 -14.92 0.29
CA ALA A 12 -20.78 -15.28 0.45
C ALA A 12 -21.65 -14.19 1.10
N LEU A 13 -21.08 -13.06 1.51
CA LEU A 13 -21.81 -11.90 2.07
C LEU A 13 -22.39 -10.95 0.99
N GLY A 14 -22.67 -11.47 -0.20
CA GLY A 14 -23.34 -10.77 -1.31
C GLY A 14 -24.83 -10.52 -1.06
N GLY A 15 -25.18 -9.88 0.06
CA GLY A 15 -26.55 -9.75 0.53
C GLY A 15 -26.89 -8.41 1.19
N ALA A 16 -26.61 -7.30 0.52
CA ALA A 16 -27.36 -6.02 0.54
C ALA A 16 -26.56 -4.98 -0.25
N CYS A 17 -27.00 -4.70 -1.48
CA CYS A 17 -26.38 -3.74 -2.38
C CYS A 17 -26.81 -2.28 -2.09
N THR A 18 -26.01 -1.35 -2.63
CA THR A 18 -26.16 0.13 -2.81
C THR A 18 -25.52 1.00 -1.70
N THR A 19 -24.81 2.10 -1.98
CA THR A 19 -24.16 2.63 -3.21
C THR A 19 -22.66 2.81 -2.97
N ALA A 20 -21.84 2.36 -3.91
CA ALA A 20 -20.53 2.95 -4.22
C ALA A 20 -20.51 3.08 -5.76
N PRO A 21 -19.92 4.10 -6.42
CA PRO A 21 -18.97 5.13 -5.96
C PRO A 21 -19.04 6.51 -6.70
N SER A 22 -18.77 7.59 -6.00
CA SER A 22 -18.37 8.87 -6.60
C SER A 22 -16.85 8.92 -6.75
N ASN A 23 -16.32 9.94 -7.42
CA ASN A 23 -14.87 10.09 -7.50
C ASN A 23 -14.35 10.49 -6.12
N VAL A 24 -13.37 9.77 -5.59
CA VAL A 24 -12.81 10.05 -4.26
C VAL A 24 -11.37 10.50 -4.39
N LEU A 25 -11.03 11.59 -3.71
CA LEU A 25 -9.64 11.98 -3.47
C LEU A 25 -9.32 11.75 -1.99
N GLY A 26 -8.31 10.95 -1.71
CA GLY A 26 -7.84 10.64 -0.36
C GLY A 26 -6.37 10.95 -0.17
N VAL A 27 -6.00 11.25 1.07
CA VAL A 27 -4.61 11.32 1.51
C VAL A 27 -4.45 10.45 2.74
N ASN A 28 -3.51 9.50 2.72
CA ASN A 28 -3.23 8.61 3.84
C ASN A 28 -1.76 8.72 4.25
N TYR A 29 -1.51 8.66 5.55
CA TYR A 29 -0.18 8.47 6.12
C TYR A 29 -0.06 7.03 6.61
N HIS A 30 1.01 6.35 6.21
CA HIS A 30 1.29 4.95 6.50
C HIS A 30 2.47 4.83 7.45
N PHE A 31 2.40 3.84 8.33
CA PHE A 31 3.51 3.45 9.20
C PHE A 31 3.56 1.92 9.36
N ALA A 32 4.76 1.36 9.46
CA ALA A 32 5.01 -0.02 9.82
C ALA A 32 6.33 -0.19 10.56
N SER A 33 6.47 -1.34 11.22
CA SER A 33 7.76 -1.89 11.62
C SER A 33 7.74 -3.37 11.21
N THR A 34 8.61 -3.75 10.27
CA THR A 34 8.67 -5.10 9.68
C THR A 34 10.12 -5.59 9.67
N SER A 35 10.36 -6.82 9.21
CA SER A 35 11.71 -7.29 8.91
C SER A 35 11.90 -7.35 7.39
N SER A 36 12.94 -6.71 6.85
CA SER A 36 13.36 -6.88 5.45
C SER A 36 14.55 -7.84 5.37
N GLU A 37 14.68 -8.53 4.26
CA GLU A 37 15.84 -9.40 3.99
C GLU A 37 16.69 -8.79 2.86
N VAL A 38 17.94 -8.46 3.19
CA VAL A 38 18.92 -8.06 2.17
C VAL A 38 19.58 -9.33 1.61
N LYS A 39 19.13 -9.77 0.42
CA LYS A 39 19.45 -11.08 -0.17
C LYS A 39 20.94 -11.43 -0.21
N THR A 40 21.80 -10.45 -0.47
CA THR A 40 23.25 -10.69 -0.63
C THR A 40 24.03 -10.75 0.68
N LEU A 41 23.50 -10.11 1.73
CA LEU A 41 24.11 -10.14 3.07
C LEU A 41 23.56 -11.28 3.91
N GLY A 42 22.41 -11.86 3.52
CA GLY A 42 21.66 -12.80 4.37
C GLY A 42 21.29 -12.19 5.72
N ALA A 43 21.29 -10.86 5.80
CA ALA A 43 21.04 -10.10 7.01
C ALA A 43 19.59 -9.63 6.99
N THR A 44 18.88 -9.94 8.07
CA THR A 44 17.56 -9.39 8.35
C THR A 44 17.73 -8.03 9.00
N ALA A 45 17.13 -6.99 8.42
CA ALA A 45 17.08 -5.67 9.02
C ALA A 45 15.66 -5.40 9.53
N ASP A 46 15.55 -4.91 10.76
CA ASP A 46 14.30 -4.36 11.25
C ASP A 46 14.05 -3.06 10.47
N THR A 47 12.93 -2.96 9.76
CA THR A 47 12.63 -1.89 8.81
C THR A 47 11.43 -1.11 9.28
N ASP A 48 11.67 0.13 9.68
CA ASP A 48 10.61 1.07 9.98
C ASP A 48 10.19 1.75 8.66
N ILE A 49 8.93 1.58 8.29
CA ILE A 49 8.38 2.11 7.04
C ILE A 49 7.51 3.30 7.39
N THR A 50 7.72 4.42 6.72
CA THR A 50 6.76 5.52 6.68
C THR A 50 6.38 5.82 5.24
N ALA A 51 5.13 6.20 4.98
CA ALA A 51 4.77 6.63 3.63
C ALA A 51 3.63 7.65 3.61
N LEU A 52 3.68 8.57 2.66
CA LEU A 52 2.59 9.50 2.35
C LEU A 52 1.95 9.11 1.02
N GLU A 53 0.65 8.85 1.05
CA GLU A 53 -0.13 8.46 -0.12
C GLU A 53 -1.14 9.54 -0.51
N ALA A 54 -1.19 9.89 -1.79
CA ALA A 54 -2.34 10.55 -2.40
C ALA A 54 -3.04 9.57 -3.34
N THR A 55 -4.33 9.30 -3.11
CA THR A 55 -5.12 8.35 -3.88
C THR A 55 -6.28 9.05 -4.57
N TYR A 56 -6.43 8.81 -5.87
CA TYR A 56 -7.61 9.18 -6.62
C TYR A 56 -8.34 7.92 -7.08
N GLU A 57 -9.63 7.81 -6.75
CA GLU A 57 -10.48 6.71 -7.15
C GLU A 57 -11.39 7.13 -8.30
N PHE A 58 -11.23 6.44 -9.43
CA PHE A 58 -12.06 6.62 -10.62
C PHE A 58 -13.36 5.83 -10.49
N LEU A 59 -14.40 6.39 -11.10
CA LEU A 59 -15.75 5.86 -11.35
C LEU A 59 -15.90 4.33 -11.31
N PRO A 60 -17.12 3.83 -10.97
CA PRO A 60 -17.33 2.39 -10.90
C PRO A 60 -17.05 1.75 -12.24
N ILE A 61 -16.22 0.72 -12.23
CA ILE A 61 -16.04 -0.17 -13.38
C ILE A 61 -17.02 -1.34 -13.28
N LEU A 62 -17.42 -1.68 -12.06
CA LEU A 62 -18.45 -2.65 -11.73
C LEU A 62 -19.36 -2.09 -10.63
N GLN A 63 -20.48 -2.75 -10.35
CA GLN A 63 -21.49 -2.32 -9.37
C GLN A 63 -20.93 -2.02 -7.97
N ASN A 64 -19.76 -2.56 -7.63
CA ASN A 64 -19.10 -2.36 -6.34
C ASN A 64 -17.56 -2.29 -6.47
N ALA A 65 -17.02 -1.87 -7.62
CA ALA A 65 -15.58 -1.83 -7.82
C ALA A 65 -15.06 -0.55 -8.49
N ASN A 66 -13.96 -0.01 -7.96
CA ASN A 66 -13.24 1.16 -8.49
C ASN A 66 -11.83 0.79 -8.91
N ILE A 67 -11.28 1.59 -9.83
CA ILE A 67 -9.83 1.70 -9.94
C ILE A 67 -9.38 2.87 -9.07
N ALA A 68 -8.49 2.59 -8.12
CA ALA A 68 -7.77 3.60 -7.38
C ALA A 68 -6.37 3.74 -7.97
N VAL A 69 -5.96 4.95 -8.32
CA VAL A 69 -4.58 5.25 -8.68
C VAL A 69 -4.01 6.09 -7.55
N SER A 70 -2.83 5.71 -7.06
CA SER A 70 -2.14 6.51 -6.07
C SER A 70 -0.68 6.72 -6.37
N TYR A 71 -0.21 7.83 -5.83
CA TYR A 71 1.19 8.13 -5.68
C TYR A 71 1.54 8.00 -4.20
N LEU A 72 2.61 7.28 -3.91
CA LEU A 72 3.11 7.00 -2.57
C LEU A 72 4.59 7.40 -2.53
N ARG A 73 4.98 8.28 -1.60
CA ARG A 73 6.37 8.47 -1.23
C ARG A 73 6.63 7.70 0.05
N ARG A 74 7.53 6.72 -0.01
CA ARG A 74 7.83 5.75 1.05
C ARG A 74 9.27 5.91 1.49
N GLU A 75 9.52 5.74 2.78
CA GLU A 75 10.83 5.76 3.42
C GLU A 75 10.97 4.49 4.26
N ASP A 76 12.02 3.71 4.02
CA ASP A 76 12.32 2.46 4.71
C ASP A 76 13.63 2.65 5.50
N GLU A 77 13.53 2.87 6.81
CA GLU A 77 14.68 2.95 7.72
C GLU A 77 15.10 1.55 8.16
N GLN A 78 16.24 1.07 7.67
CA GLN A 78 16.79 -0.24 8.01
C GLN A 78 17.60 -0.13 9.31
N THR A 79 16.93 -0.35 10.43
CA THR A 79 17.53 -0.38 11.75
C THR A 79 18.38 -1.64 11.94
N ASN A 80 19.40 -1.55 12.80
CA ASN A 80 20.39 -2.61 13.09
C ASN A 80 21.41 -2.92 11.97
N LEU A 81 21.39 -2.17 10.86
CA LEU A 81 22.50 -2.13 9.91
C LEU A 81 23.48 -1.00 10.24
N PRO A 82 24.78 -1.14 9.93
CA PRO A 82 25.74 -0.06 10.10
C PRO A 82 25.31 1.21 9.34
N GLY A 83 25.11 2.30 10.09
CA GLY A 83 24.72 3.59 9.52
C GLY A 83 23.21 3.81 9.36
N ASN A 84 22.36 2.85 9.76
CA ASN A 84 20.88 2.92 9.67
C ASN A 84 20.39 3.51 8.33
N PRO A 85 20.71 2.86 7.20
CA PRO A 85 20.37 3.42 5.90
C PRO A 85 18.87 3.56 5.75
N THR A 86 18.45 4.70 5.18
CA THR A 86 17.09 4.94 4.73
C THR A 86 17.02 4.73 3.23
N VAL A 87 16.04 3.98 2.75
CA VAL A 87 15.73 3.87 1.31
C VAL A 87 14.48 4.69 1.06
N GLU A 88 14.58 5.72 0.23
CA GLU A 88 13.43 6.50 -0.22
C GLU A 88 12.90 5.90 -1.52
N SER A 89 11.58 5.86 -1.71
CA SER A 89 10.95 5.30 -2.90
C SER A 89 9.71 6.08 -3.30
N ASP A 90 9.71 6.59 -4.52
CA ASP A 90 8.50 7.11 -5.17
C ASP A 90 7.79 6.00 -5.97
N ILE A 91 6.52 5.76 -5.65
CA ILE A 91 5.74 4.65 -6.18
C ILE A 91 4.44 5.19 -6.80
N VAL A 92 4.16 4.79 -8.04
CA VAL A 92 2.84 4.96 -8.66
C VAL A 92 2.18 3.60 -8.71
N ARG A 93 0.98 3.47 -8.12
CA ARG A 93 0.22 2.21 -8.10
C ARG A 93 -1.20 2.38 -8.61
N ALA A 94 -1.74 1.30 -9.14
CA ALA A 94 -3.15 1.14 -9.48
C ALA A 94 -3.72 -0.08 -8.75
N GLN A 95 -4.89 0.07 -8.14
CA GLN A 95 -5.58 -0.94 -7.37
C GLN A 95 -7.01 -1.13 -7.89
N LEU A 96 -7.46 -2.38 -7.96
CA LEU A 96 -8.87 -2.70 -8.19
C LEU A 96 -9.53 -2.92 -6.82
N ARG A 97 -10.30 -1.94 -6.33
CA ARG A 97 -10.92 -1.98 -5.00
C ARG A 97 -12.36 -2.45 -5.09
N PHE A 98 -12.73 -3.44 -4.31
CA PHE A 98 -14.09 -3.97 -4.16
C PHE A 98 -14.68 -3.48 -2.85
N TYR A 99 -15.83 -2.79 -2.90
CA TYR A 99 -16.46 -2.13 -1.76
C TYR A 99 -17.66 -2.93 -1.22
N PHE A 100 -17.84 -2.80 0.09
CA PHE A 100 -18.89 -3.45 0.84
C PHE A 100 -19.39 -2.49 1.92
N GLN A 101 -20.69 -2.22 1.95
CA GLN A 101 -21.31 -1.41 3.00
C GLN A 101 -21.32 -2.21 4.31
N LEU A 102 -20.80 -1.65 5.40
CA LEU A 102 -20.87 -2.25 6.74
C LEU A 102 -22.02 -1.65 7.57
N LEU A 103 -22.12 -0.32 7.56
CA LEU A 103 -23.16 0.49 8.23
C LEU A 103 -23.46 1.69 7.35
N GLU A 104 -24.54 2.44 7.56
CA GLU A 104 -24.95 3.59 6.72
C GLU A 104 -23.80 4.54 6.31
N ARG A 105 -22.85 4.80 7.21
CA ARG A 105 -21.70 5.71 6.99
C ARG A 105 -20.34 5.02 6.99
N VAL A 106 -20.31 3.69 7.01
CA VAL A 106 -19.08 2.89 7.10
C VAL A 106 -19.03 1.89 5.96
N ILE A 107 -17.99 2.02 5.13
CA ILE A 107 -17.71 1.15 3.99
C ILE A 107 -16.37 0.50 4.22
N TRP A 108 -16.24 -0.78 3.92
CA TRP A 108 -14.94 -1.43 3.85
C TRP A 108 -14.66 -1.90 2.43
N TYR A 109 -13.38 -2.07 2.11
CA TYR A 109 -12.97 -2.52 0.79
C TYR A 109 -11.74 -3.44 0.88
N VAL A 110 -11.57 -4.25 -0.16
CA VAL A 110 -10.34 -4.99 -0.42
C VAL A 110 -9.89 -4.74 -1.85
N GLY A 111 -8.59 -4.66 -2.10
CA GLY A 111 -8.11 -4.45 -3.45
C GLY A 111 -6.69 -4.96 -3.66
N PRO A 112 -6.47 -5.88 -4.63
CA PRO A 112 -5.13 -6.12 -5.13
C PRO A 112 -4.67 -4.92 -5.99
N GLY A 113 -3.37 -4.67 -5.99
CA GLY A 113 -2.77 -3.64 -6.81
C GLY A 113 -1.42 -4.03 -7.40
N ILE A 114 -1.05 -3.24 -8.40
CA ILE A 114 0.24 -3.27 -9.07
C ILE A 114 0.72 -1.84 -9.25
N GLY A 115 2.01 -1.63 -9.14
CA GLY A 115 2.64 -0.34 -9.30
C GLY A 115 4.07 -0.45 -9.79
N TYR A 116 4.73 0.70 -9.83
CA TYR A 116 6.11 0.84 -10.20
C TYR A 116 6.80 1.84 -9.26
N ALA A 117 7.91 1.41 -8.68
CA ALA A 117 8.81 2.24 -7.87
C ALA A 117 9.95 2.73 -8.78
N PHE A 118 10.22 4.04 -8.86
CA PHE A 118 11.14 4.59 -9.89
C PHE A 118 12.15 5.64 -9.41
N ALA A 119 12.12 6.01 -8.13
CA ALA A 119 13.15 6.84 -7.51
C ALA A 119 13.55 6.18 -6.20
N VAL A 120 14.38 5.13 -6.31
CA VAL A 120 14.84 4.34 -5.17
C VAL A 120 16.23 4.86 -4.78
N ASP A 121 16.25 6.00 -4.09
CA ASP A 121 17.48 6.64 -3.67
C ASP A 121 17.90 6.10 -2.29
N PRO A 122 19.10 5.54 -2.13
CA PRO A 122 19.65 5.27 -0.82
C PRO A 122 20.06 6.59 -0.17
N SER A 123 19.85 6.65 1.15
CA SER A 123 20.26 7.77 1.99
C SER A 123 21.68 8.23 1.65
N PRO A 124 21.96 9.55 1.67
CA PRO A 124 23.27 10.13 1.36
C PRO A 124 24.43 9.59 2.22
N GLN A 125 24.14 8.77 3.23
CA GLN A 125 25.07 8.11 4.12
C GLN A 125 25.79 6.91 3.48
N ILE A 126 25.25 6.30 2.41
CA ILE A 126 25.93 5.25 1.63
C ILE A 126 26.04 5.69 0.16
N PRO A 127 27.01 6.56 -0.19
CA PRO A 127 27.17 7.06 -1.55
C PRO A 127 27.52 5.92 -2.53
N GLY A 128 26.85 5.91 -3.70
CA GLY A 128 27.15 5.01 -4.82
C GLY A 128 26.30 3.74 -4.91
N VAL A 129 25.24 3.64 -4.11
CA VAL A 129 24.20 2.62 -4.27
C VAL A 129 23.13 3.23 -5.17
N GLU A 130 22.79 2.57 -6.28
CA GLU A 130 21.70 2.96 -7.18
C GLU A 130 20.86 1.72 -7.43
N TYR A 131 19.54 1.89 -7.38
CA TYR A 131 18.58 0.83 -7.61
C TYR A 131 17.76 1.14 -8.85
N ASP A 132 17.58 0.13 -9.71
CA ASP A 132 16.69 0.26 -10.86
C ASP A 132 15.24 0.35 -10.41
N GLY A 133 14.42 1.00 -11.23
CA GLY A 133 12.98 1.04 -10.98
C GLY A 133 12.36 -0.36 -11.05
N SER A 134 11.49 -0.67 -10.09
CA SER A 134 11.00 -2.01 -9.83
C SER A 134 9.49 -2.12 -9.80
N LEU A 135 8.97 -3.31 -10.12
CA LEU A 135 7.56 -3.61 -9.97
C LEU A 135 7.17 -3.69 -8.50
N TYR A 136 6.04 -3.08 -8.19
CA TYR A 136 5.42 -3.05 -6.88
C TYR A 136 4.13 -3.86 -6.93
N TYR A 137 3.94 -4.78 -6.00
CA TYR A 137 2.69 -5.53 -5.86
C TYR A 137 2.13 -5.32 -4.47
N ASP A 138 0.81 -5.16 -4.37
CA ASP A 138 0.17 -5.06 -3.06
C ASP A 138 -1.21 -5.70 -2.98
N ALA A 139 -1.64 -5.88 -1.74
CA ALA A 139 -3.00 -6.20 -1.37
C ALA A 139 -3.40 -5.30 -0.20
N GLU A 140 -4.52 -4.61 -0.35
CA GLU A 140 -5.04 -3.68 0.65
C GLU A 140 -6.39 -4.14 1.18
N ILE A 141 -6.60 -3.94 2.48
CA ILE A 141 -7.92 -3.90 3.10
C ILE A 141 -8.09 -2.56 3.77
N GLY A 142 -9.20 -1.88 3.54
CA GLY A 142 -9.45 -0.56 4.10
C GLY A 142 -10.89 -0.35 4.55
N VAL A 143 -11.08 0.68 5.37
CA VAL A 143 -12.35 1.14 5.91
C VAL A 143 -12.43 2.65 5.68
N LYS A 144 -13.59 3.12 5.21
CA LYS A 144 -13.95 4.52 5.05
C LYS A 144 -15.13 4.83 5.96
N TRP A 145 -15.03 5.93 6.71
CA TRP A 145 -16.08 6.43 7.58
C TRP A 145 -16.44 7.87 7.18
N TYR A 146 -17.66 8.06 6.67
CA TYR A 146 -18.22 9.37 6.32
C TYR A 146 -18.61 10.15 7.58
N LEU A 147 -17.90 11.24 7.84
CA LEU A 147 -18.23 12.19 8.90
C LEU A 147 -19.34 13.14 8.44
N LEU A 148 -19.25 13.59 7.18
CA LEU A 148 -20.23 14.38 6.45
C LEU A 148 -20.56 13.67 5.14
N ASP A 149 -21.55 14.20 4.40
CA ASP A 149 -22.03 13.58 3.15
C ASP A 149 -20.92 13.33 2.13
N ARG A 150 -19.82 14.11 2.18
CA ARG A 150 -18.71 14.05 1.23
C ARG A 150 -17.32 14.01 1.86
N LEU A 151 -17.21 14.07 3.19
CA LEU A 151 -15.92 14.14 3.89
C LEU A 151 -15.85 13.02 4.91
N GLY A 152 -14.73 12.31 4.96
CA GLY A 152 -14.57 11.20 5.89
C GLY A 152 -13.12 10.90 6.26
N LEU A 153 -12.99 9.87 7.10
CA LEU A 153 -11.73 9.29 7.53
C LEU A 153 -11.54 7.93 6.86
N SER A 154 -10.30 7.60 6.51
CA SER A 154 -9.90 6.28 6.03
C SER A 154 -8.92 5.64 6.99
N GLY A 155 -9.02 4.32 7.14
CA GLY A 155 -8.00 3.48 7.76
C GLY A 155 -7.77 2.28 6.87
N LEU A 156 -6.52 1.84 6.73
CA LEU A 156 -6.16 0.73 5.85
C LEU A 156 -5.01 -0.10 6.42
N LEU A 157 -4.95 -1.34 5.96
CA LEU A 157 -3.84 -2.26 6.12
C LEU A 157 -3.39 -2.67 4.72
N ASN A 158 -2.13 -2.48 4.40
CA ASN A 158 -1.56 -2.79 3.10
C ASN A 158 -0.40 -3.76 3.27
N TYR A 159 -0.44 -4.87 2.56
CA TYR A 159 0.69 -5.77 2.41
C TYR A 159 1.31 -5.53 1.05
N SER A 160 2.61 -5.26 1.01
CA SER A 160 3.33 -4.92 -0.21
C SER A 160 4.61 -5.73 -0.38
N PHE A 161 5.00 -5.90 -1.64
CA PHE A 161 6.24 -6.55 -2.04
C PHE A 161 6.87 -5.75 -3.20
N ILE A 162 8.17 -5.46 -3.08
CA ILE A 162 9.00 -4.80 -4.09
C ILE A 162 10.27 -5.62 -4.27
N ASP A 163 10.51 -6.09 -5.50
CA ASP A 163 11.75 -6.76 -5.89
C ASP A 163 12.71 -5.72 -6.48
N VAL A 164 13.62 -5.19 -5.66
CA VAL A 164 14.53 -4.12 -6.05
C VAL A 164 15.84 -4.72 -6.58
N LYS A 165 16.21 -4.34 -7.81
CA LYS A 165 17.47 -4.77 -8.44
C LYS A 165 18.54 -3.71 -8.25
N GLY A 166 19.68 -4.11 -7.73
CA GLY A 166 20.82 -3.22 -7.59
C GLY A 166 21.57 -3.05 -8.91
N ASP A 167 22.07 -1.83 -9.20
CA ASP A 167 23.00 -1.62 -10.31
C ASP A 167 24.47 -1.87 -9.87
N GLY A 168 25.24 -2.51 -10.76
CA GLY A 168 26.66 -2.74 -10.61
C GLY A 168 27.05 -3.62 -9.42
N ALA A 169 27.63 -3.00 -8.39
CA ALA A 169 28.04 -3.66 -7.15
C ALA A 169 26.94 -3.65 -6.07
N THR A 170 25.83 -2.97 -6.35
CA THR A 170 24.68 -2.91 -5.45
C THR A 170 23.95 -4.24 -5.45
N PRO A 171 23.67 -4.82 -4.27
CA PRO A 171 22.93 -6.06 -4.22
C PRO A 171 21.42 -5.93 -4.36
N ASP A 172 20.77 -6.97 -4.87
CA ASP A 172 19.32 -7.09 -4.90
C ASP A 172 18.71 -7.12 -3.48
N SER A 173 17.52 -6.54 -3.33
CA SER A 173 16.79 -6.46 -2.07
C SER A 173 15.30 -6.74 -2.26
N ASP A 174 14.74 -7.62 -1.43
CA ASP A 174 13.28 -7.80 -1.33
C ASP A 174 12.75 -6.91 -0.22
N LEU A 175 11.92 -5.94 -0.60
CA LEU A 175 11.22 -5.08 0.35
C LEU A 175 9.78 -5.57 0.50
N GLU A 176 9.55 -6.36 1.53
CA GLU A 176 8.23 -6.86 1.92
C GLU A 176 7.78 -6.20 3.22
N GLY A 177 6.50 -5.83 3.31
CA GLY A 177 5.99 -5.26 4.55
C GLY A 177 4.48 -5.10 4.62
N ILE A 178 3.97 -5.15 5.85
CA ILE A 178 2.60 -4.79 6.22
C ILE A 178 2.62 -3.37 6.79
N THR A 179 1.93 -2.44 6.15
CA THR A 179 1.76 -1.06 6.60
C THR A 179 0.34 -0.79 7.08
N PHE A 180 0.23 0.06 8.11
CA PHE A 180 -1.04 0.60 8.57
C PHE A 180 -1.14 2.05 8.12
N GLY A 181 -2.22 2.37 7.41
CA GLY A 181 -2.50 3.72 6.93
C GLY A 181 -3.71 4.33 7.62
N ALA A 182 -3.66 5.63 7.86
CA ALA A 182 -4.83 6.42 8.25
C ALA A 182 -4.84 7.76 7.53
N GLY A 183 -6.02 8.27 7.23
CA GLY A 183 -6.15 9.42 6.35
C GLY A 183 -7.51 10.07 6.33
N VAL A 184 -7.63 11.02 5.40
CA VAL A 184 -8.87 11.75 5.11
C VAL A 184 -9.21 11.59 3.64
N PHE A 185 -10.49 11.67 3.32
CA PHE A 185 -10.94 11.66 1.93
C PHE A 185 -12.09 12.62 1.70
N ILE A 186 -12.19 13.11 0.47
CA ILE A 186 -13.32 13.87 -0.06
C ILE A 186 -13.94 13.15 -1.25
N ASP A 187 -15.27 13.16 -1.32
CA ASP A 187 -16.10 12.48 -2.30
C ASP A 187 -16.86 13.49 -3.18
N PHE A 188 -16.74 13.37 -4.51
CA PHE A 188 -17.20 14.37 -5.50
C PHE A 188 -18.48 14.00 -6.24
#